data_AF-G7JYJ0-F1
#
_entry.id   AF-G7JYJ0-F1
#
_cell.length_a   1.000
_cell.length_b   1.000
_cell.length_c   1.000
_cell.angle_alpha   90.00
_cell.angle_beta   90.00
_cell.angle_gamma   90.00
#
_symmetry.space_group_name_H-M   'P 1'
#
loop_
_entity.id
_entity.type
_entity.pdbx_description
1 polymer ?
#
loop_
_entity_poly.entity_id
_entity_poly.type
_entity_poly.pdbx_seq_one_letter_code
_entity_poly.pdbx_strand_id
1 'polypeptide(L)'
;MVVSNDILSSLPESLLSAIISFLPFKEAVRTSILSKDWVKVCKSTTKIEFNELFFVKVAFARKWIENHGEDVIDKFSLTIVMPEL
;
A
#
# COMPACT_ATOMS: atom_id res chain seq x y z
N MET A 1 25.03 -17.13 -19.72
CA MET A 1 24.20 -16.03 -19.18
C MET A 1 22.82 -16.61 -18.92
N VAL A 2 22.44 -16.83 -17.67
CA VAL A 2 21.04 -17.14 -17.35
C VAL A 2 20.31 -15.82 -17.50
N VAL A 3 19.66 -15.63 -18.66
CA VAL A 3 18.66 -14.59 -18.80
C VAL A 3 17.53 -15.07 -17.90
N SER A 4 17.43 -14.51 -16.69
CA SER A 4 16.26 -14.66 -15.85
C SER A 4 15.10 -14.10 -16.66
N ASN A 5 14.43 -14.98 -17.40
CA ASN A 5 13.27 -14.61 -18.19
C ASN A 5 12.24 -14.18 -17.15
N ASP A 6 12.03 -12.89 -17.04
CA ASP A 6 11.20 -12.33 -15.99
C ASP A 6 9.75 -12.57 -16.40
N ILE A 7 9.26 -13.78 -16.11
CA ILE A 7 7.94 -14.31 -16.51
C ILE A 7 6.84 -13.32 -16.08
N LEU A 8 7.04 -12.64 -14.96
CA LEU A 8 6.13 -11.62 -14.46
C LEU A 8 6.06 -10.38 -15.35
N SER A 9 7.14 -10.04 -16.06
CA SER A 9 7.18 -8.94 -17.02
C SER A 9 6.60 -9.31 -18.39
N SER A 10 6.52 -10.60 -18.73
CA SER A 10 5.95 -11.06 -20.01
C SER A 10 4.44 -11.37 -19.94
N LEU A 11 3.84 -11.25 -18.76
CA LEU A 11 2.41 -11.46 -18.57
C LEU A 11 1.58 -10.33 -19.23
N PRO A 12 0.47 -10.68 -19.90
CA PRO A 12 -0.54 -9.72 -20.33
C PRO A 12 -1.03 -8.82 -19.18
N GLU A 13 -1.34 -7.57 -19.50
CA GLU A 13 -1.83 -6.55 -18.56
C GLU A 13 -3.08 -7.01 -17.77
N SER A 14 -3.95 -7.81 -18.40
CA SER A 14 -5.13 -8.40 -17.75
C SER A 14 -4.79 -9.36 -16.62
N LEU A 15 -3.74 -10.18 -16.77
CA LEU A 15 -3.28 -11.09 -15.73
C LEU A 15 -2.57 -10.33 -14.61
N LEU A 16 -1.78 -9.30 -14.95
CA LEU A 16 -1.19 -8.40 -13.96
C LEU A 16 -2.27 -7.72 -13.11
N SER A 17 -3.34 -7.26 -13.76
CA SER A 17 -4.50 -6.64 -13.09
C SER A 17 -5.19 -7.63 -12.16
N ALA A 18 -5.40 -8.87 -12.62
CA ALA A 18 -5.95 -9.92 -11.78
C ALA A 18 -5.09 -10.16 -10.53
N ILE A 19 -3.76 -10.32 -10.69
CA ILE A 19 -2.82 -10.51 -9.59
C ILE A 19 -2.92 -9.35 -8.59
N ILE A 20 -2.79 -8.10 -9.06
CA ILE A 20 -2.89 -6.90 -8.23
C ILE A 20 -4.23 -6.85 -7.48
N SER A 21 -5.32 -7.29 -8.12
CA SER A 21 -6.65 -7.26 -7.52
C SER A 21 -6.84 -8.21 -6.33
N PHE A 22 -5.94 -9.20 -6.17
CA PHE A 22 -5.88 -10.13 -5.04
C PHE A 22 -4.94 -9.66 -3.91
N LEU A 23 -4.11 -8.63 -4.16
CA LEU A 23 -3.16 -8.12 -3.18
C LEU A 23 -3.79 -7.00 -2.32
N PRO A 24 -3.45 -6.91 -1.03
CA PRO A 24 -3.72 -5.71 -0.24
C PRO A 24 -3.06 -4.48 -0.90
N PHE A 25 -3.66 -3.30 -0.76
CA PHE A 25 -3.23 -2.09 -1.49
C PHE A 25 -1.74 -1.78 -1.35
N LYS A 26 -1.19 -1.90 -0.13
CA LYS A 26 0.24 -1.68 0.14
C LYS A 26 1.14 -2.63 -0.63
N GLU A 27 0.76 -3.90 -0.73
CA GLU A 27 1.51 -4.92 -1.45
C GLU A 27 1.35 -4.76 -2.95
N ALA A 28 0.15 -4.38 -3.43
CA ALA A 28 -0.06 -3.98 -4.81
C ALA A 28 0.91 -2.86 -5.22
N VAL A 29 0.99 -1.77 -4.46
CA VAL A 29 1.93 -0.67 -4.76
C VAL A 29 3.39 -1.13 -4.76
N ARG A 30 3.79 -2.06 -3.88
CA ARG A 30 5.15 -2.60 -3.86
C ARG A 30 5.53 -3.33 -5.15
N THR A 31 4.57 -3.96 -5.84
CA THR A 31 4.84 -4.64 -7.11
C THR A 31 5.24 -3.67 -8.24
N SER A 32 4.98 -2.36 -8.09
CA SER A 32 5.36 -1.35 -9.09
C SER A 32 6.87 -1.25 -9.34
N ILE A 33 7.72 -1.79 -8.47
CA ILE A 33 9.17 -1.80 -8.67
C ILE A 33 9.65 -2.89 -9.65
N LEU A 34 8.79 -3.86 -9.99
CA LEU A 34 9.15 -5.02 -10.81
C LEU A 34 9.38 -4.64 -12.28
N SER A 35 8.47 -3.87 -12.88
CA SER A 35 8.63 -3.38 -14.25
C SER A 35 7.70 -2.20 -14.54
N LYS A 36 7.87 -1.57 -15.72
CA LYS A 36 6.99 -0.48 -16.19
C LYS A 36 5.53 -0.92 -16.33
N ASP A 37 5.27 -2.18 -16.68
CA ASP A 37 3.91 -2.71 -16.82
C ASP A 37 3.22 -2.83 -15.46
N TRP A 38 3.94 -3.29 -14.44
CA TRP A 38 3.44 -3.32 -13.07
C TRP A 38 3.15 -1.92 -12.54
N VAL A 39 3.97 -0.90 -12.86
CA VAL A 39 3.65 0.51 -12.54
C VAL A 39 2.33 0.94 -13.16
N LYS A 40 2.11 0.62 -14.45
CA LYS A 40 0.90 1.01 -15.18
C LYS A 40 -0.35 0.40 -14.54
N VAL A 41 -0.31 -0.89 -14.23
CA VAL A 41 -1.44 -1.61 -13.62
C VAL A 41 -1.67 -1.19 -12.16
N CYS A 42 -0.61 -0.94 -11.40
CA CYS A 42 -0.72 -0.37 -10.06
C CYS A 42 -1.42 1.00 -10.07
N LYS A 43 -1.21 1.81 -11.10
CA LYS A 43 -1.87 3.12 -11.24
C LYS A 43 -3.33 3.01 -11.67
N SER A 44 -3.71 1.95 -12.40
CA SER A 44 -5.09 1.72 -12.83
C SER A 44 -5.93 0.98 -11.79
N THR A 45 -5.32 0.45 -10.73
CA THR A 45 -6.07 -0.20 -9.66
C THR A 45 -6.95 0.81 -8.92
N THR A 46 -8.25 0.54 -8.87
CA THR A 46 -9.23 1.34 -8.12
C THR A 46 -9.48 0.78 -6.71
N LYS A 47 -8.89 -0.38 -6.40
CA LYS A 47 -8.96 -1.01 -5.08
C LYS A 47 -7.97 -0.34 -4.14
N ILE A 48 -8.38 0.81 -3.59
CA ILE A 48 -7.64 1.52 -2.54
C ILE A 48 -8.17 1.01 -1.19
N GLU A 49 -7.28 0.48 -0.36
CA GLU A 49 -7.61 0.06 1.00
C GLU A 49 -7.04 1.09 1.98
N PHE A 50 -7.94 1.82 2.66
CA PHE A 50 -7.58 2.71 3.77
C PHE A 50 -7.66 1.94 5.08
N ASN A 51 -6.71 1.05 5.32
CA ASN A 51 -6.53 0.51 6.66
C ASN A 51 -5.62 1.47 7.43
N GLU A 52 -6.19 2.16 8.41
CA GLU A 52 -5.48 3.11 9.26
C GLU A 52 -4.21 2.52 9.89
N LEU A 53 -4.18 1.20 10.16
CA LEU A 53 -3.01 0.51 10.69
C LEU A 53 -1.83 0.43 9.70
N PHE A 54 -2.07 0.55 8.39
CA PHE A 54 -1.01 0.61 7.38
C PHE A 54 -0.40 2.01 7.22
N PHE A 55 -1.17 3.06 7.50
CA PHE A 55 -0.75 4.46 7.30
C PHE A 55 -0.31 5.15 8.58
N VAL A 56 -0.96 4.85 9.71
CA VAL A 56 -0.41 5.15 11.03
C VAL A 56 0.84 4.30 11.16
N LYS A 57 2.01 4.88 10.89
CA LYS A 57 3.28 4.22 11.13
C LYS A 57 3.20 3.68 12.55
N VAL A 58 3.19 2.36 12.72
CA VAL A 58 3.21 1.73 14.06
C VAL A 58 4.35 2.32 14.89
N ALA A 59 5.46 2.71 14.26
CA ALA A 59 6.55 3.44 14.89
C ALA A 59 6.16 4.84 15.40
N PHE A 60 5.34 5.60 14.67
CA PHE A 60 4.79 6.86 15.15
C PHE A 60 3.84 6.62 16.33
N ALA A 61 2.86 5.72 16.19
CA ALA A 61 1.92 5.41 17.28
C ALA A 61 2.66 4.92 18.53
N ARG A 62 3.61 4.00 18.36
CA ARG A 62 4.46 3.48 19.43
C ARG A 62 5.28 4.60 20.10
N LYS A 63 6.00 5.41 19.30
CA LYS A 63 6.80 6.52 19.84
C LYS A 63 5.93 7.57 20.52
N TRP A 64 4.74 7.80 20.01
CA TRP A 64 3.78 8.72 20.61
C TRP A 64 3.29 8.19 21.96
N ILE A 65 2.88 6.91 22.04
CA ILE A 65 2.49 6.24 23.29
C ILE A 65 3.64 6.27 24.32
N GLU A 66 4.86 5.91 23.90
CA GLU A 66 6.05 5.91 24.75
C GLU A 66 6.39 7.32 25.29
N ASN A 67 6.14 8.36 24.50
CA ASN A 67 6.40 9.75 24.90
C ASN A 67 5.30 10.36 25.80
N HIS A 68 4.09 9.78 25.87
CA HIS A 68 2.96 10.41 26.57
C HIS A 68 2.77 9.92 28.02
N GLY A 69 3.44 8.84 28.47
CA GLY A 69 3.34 8.38 29.87
C GLY A 69 1.91 7.99 30.30
N GLU A 70 1.67 7.78 31.60
CA GLU A 70 0.37 7.40 32.20
C GLU A 70 -0.72 8.50 32.12
N ASP A 71 -0.55 9.53 31.28
CA ASP A 71 -1.60 10.52 31.08
C ASP A 71 -2.75 9.90 30.29
N VAL A 72 -3.94 9.95 30.89
CA VAL A 72 -5.18 9.41 30.33
C VAL A 72 -5.55 10.26 29.12
N ILE A 73 -5.39 9.69 27.93
CA ILE A 73 -5.83 10.34 26.70
C ILE A 73 -7.34 10.17 26.61
N ASP A 74 -8.07 11.24 26.95
CA ASP A 74 -9.54 11.24 26.88
C ASP A 74 -10.06 11.03 25.45
N LYS A 75 -9.34 11.53 24.43
CA LYS A 75 -9.71 11.37 23.02
C LYS A 75 -8.56 11.72 22.07
N PHE A 76 -8.26 10.81 21.15
CA PHE A 76 -7.43 11.08 19.96
C PHE A 76 -8.26 10.84 18.71
N SER A 77 -8.24 11.77 17.75
CA SER A 77 -8.99 11.65 16.49
C SER A 77 -8.11 12.08 15.33
N LEU A 78 -7.94 11.19 14.35
CA LEU A 78 -7.29 11.49 13.08
C LEU A 78 -8.38 11.56 12.01
N THR A 79 -8.55 12.71 11.37
CA THR A 79 -9.47 12.86 10.24
C THR A 79 -8.64 12.91 8.96
N ILE A 80 -8.75 11.89 8.12
CA ILE A 80 -8.15 11.89 6.79
C ILE A 80 -9.15 12.57 5.86
N VAL A 81 -8.82 13.77 5.39
CA VAL A 81 -9.63 14.48 4.38
C VAL A 81 -9.30 13.86 3.03
N MET A 82 -10.21 13.07 2.45
CA MET A 82 -10.14 12.76 1.02
C MET A 82 -10.51 14.02 0.24
N PRO A 83 -9.73 14.44 -0.77
CA PRO A 83 -10.20 15.45 -1.71
C PRO A 83 -11.43 14.91 -2.43
N GLU A 84 -12.50 15.70 -2.45
CA GLU A 84 -13.78 15.30 -3.05
C GLU A 84 -13.60 14.92 -4.52
N LEU A 85 -14.28 13.84 -4.92
CA LEU A 85 -14.35 13.28 -6.28
C LEU A 85 -15.25 14.12 -7.18
#